data_AF-A0A2R3J3C3-F1
#
_entry.id   AF-A0A2R3J3C3-F1
#
_cell.length_a   1.000
_cell.length_b   1.000
_cell.length_c   1.000
_cell.angle_alpha   90.00
_cell.angle_beta   90.00
_cell.angle_gamma   90.00
#
_symmetry.space_group_name_H-M   'P 1'
#
loop_
_entity.id
_entity.type
_entity.pdbx_description
1 polymer ?
#
loop_
_entity_poly.entity_id
_entity_poly.type
_entity_poly.pdbx_seq_one_letter_code
_entity_poly.pdbx_strand_id
1 'polypeptide(L)'
;MQKVAETLTFRYVAQRYFIDVVPTKSPTTQKDNARELKQLLAFFDDPPAAIGDIEPKHIKQYLIFRRSAPVRANREISLFSAIWNYAREMGYTKLATRAQT
;
A
#
# COMPACT_ATOMS: atom_id res chain seq x y z
N MET A 1 14.87 -25.43 12.07
CA MET A 1 14.96 -24.47 10.95
C MET A 1 13.79 -23.51 11.09
N GLN A 2 14.09 -22.22 11.19
CA GLN A 2 13.16 -21.16 11.55
C GLN A 2 12.05 -21.07 10.49
N LYS A 3 10.80 -21.21 10.92
CA LYS A 3 9.64 -20.97 10.08
C LYS A 3 9.62 -19.46 9.84
N VAL A 4 10.17 -19.00 8.73
CA VAL A 4 10.01 -17.61 8.27
C VAL A 4 8.50 -17.46 8.08
N ALA A 5 7.82 -16.86 9.04
CA ALA A 5 6.52 -16.30 8.77
C ALA A 5 6.82 -15.23 7.72
N GLU A 6 6.53 -15.51 6.44
CA GLU A 6 6.70 -14.53 5.37
C GLU A 6 5.90 -13.29 5.79
N THR A 7 6.60 -12.28 6.29
CA THR A 7 6.00 -10.98 6.60
C THR A 7 5.49 -10.44 5.29
N LEU A 8 4.17 -10.33 5.16
CA LEU A 8 3.55 -9.89 3.93
C LEU A 8 3.89 -8.42 3.69
N THR A 9 4.82 -8.15 2.79
CA THR A 9 5.35 -6.80 2.57
C THR A 9 4.36 -5.94 1.77
N PHE A 10 4.48 -4.62 1.92
CA PHE A 10 3.74 -3.67 1.09
C PHE A 10 3.96 -3.94 -0.40
N ARG A 11 5.21 -4.20 -0.82
CA ARG A 11 5.56 -4.55 -2.19
C ARG A 11 4.78 -5.75 -2.70
N TYR A 12 4.72 -6.84 -1.93
CA TYR A 12 4.01 -8.06 -2.33
C TYR A 12 2.52 -7.78 -2.57
N VAL A 13 1.86 -7.11 -1.61
CA VAL A 13 0.43 -6.76 -1.73
C VAL A 13 0.17 -5.83 -2.90
N ALA A 14 1.03 -4.82 -3.09
CA ALA A 14 0.91 -3.88 -4.19
C ALA A 14 1.04 -4.58 -5.55
N GLN A 15 2.00 -5.52 -5.71
CA GLN A 15 2.12 -6.32 -6.92
C GLN A 15 0.86 -7.13 -7.18
N ARG A 16 0.30 -7.76 -6.14
CA ARG A 16 -0.93 -8.53 -6.28
C ARG A 16 -2.12 -7.65 -6.69
N TYR A 17 -2.28 -6.48 -6.08
CA TYR A 17 -3.27 -5.48 -6.51
C TYR A 17 -3.09 -5.04 -7.97
N PHE A 18 -1.84 -4.90 -8.43
CA PHE A 18 -1.52 -4.54 -9.81
C PHE A 18 -1.81 -5.64 -10.83
N ILE A 19 -1.83 -6.89 -10.41
CA ILE A 19 -2.23 -8.03 -11.26
C ILE A 19 -3.75 -8.15 -11.28
N ASP A 20 -4.40 -8.10 -10.12
CA ASP A 20 -5.81 -8.47 -9.99
C ASP A 20 -6.76 -7.30 -10.30
N VAL A 21 -6.39 -6.05 -9.96
CA VAL A 21 -7.32 -4.90 -9.98
C VAL A 21 -6.95 -3.88 -11.04
N VAL A 22 -5.68 -3.49 -11.17
CA VAL A 22 -5.27 -2.40 -12.06
C VAL A 22 -5.68 -2.60 -13.53
N PRO A 23 -5.59 -3.80 -14.14
CA PRO A 23 -5.96 -4.01 -15.55
C PRO A 23 -7.44 -3.71 -15.85
N THR A 24 -8.32 -3.75 -14.84
CA THR A 24 -9.75 -3.45 -14.98
C THR A 24 -10.05 -1.95 -15.05
N LYS A 25 -9.09 -1.09 -14.67
CA LYS A 25 -9.25 0.37 -14.67
C LYS A 25 -8.97 0.96 -16.05
N SER A 26 -9.38 2.21 -16.27
CA SER A 26 -9.08 2.92 -17.51
C SER A 26 -7.56 2.98 -17.80
N PRO A 27 -7.12 3.00 -19.08
CA PRO A 27 -5.69 3.06 -19.42
C PRO A 27 -4.95 4.27 -18.81
N THR A 28 -5.63 5.41 -18.68
CA THR A 28 -5.08 6.59 -18.02
C THR A 28 -4.84 6.33 -16.53
N THR A 29 -5.82 5.76 -15.84
CA THR A 29 -5.70 5.38 -14.43
C THR A 29 -4.62 4.33 -14.19
N GLN A 30 -4.45 3.36 -15.10
CA GLN A 30 -3.37 2.37 -15.00
C GLN A 30 -1.99 3.04 -15.02
N LYS A 31 -1.77 3.98 -15.94
CA LYS A 31 -0.52 4.74 -16.06
C LYS A 31 -0.25 5.59 -14.81
N ASP A 32 -1.28 6.23 -14.27
CA ASP A 32 -1.14 7.05 -13.08
C ASP A 32 -0.87 6.22 -11.83
N ASN A 33 -1.59 5.11 -11.63
CA ASN A 33 -1.32 4.17 -10.53
C ASN A 33 0.13 3.66 -10.60
N ALA A 34 0.64 3.32 -11.79
CA ALA A 34 2.03 2.87 -11.95
C ALA A 34 3.06 3.94 -11.55
N ARG A 35 2.75 5.23 -11.74
CA ARG A 35 3.62 6.34 -11.29
C ARG A 35 3.53 6.53 -9.77
N GLU A 36 2.34 6.43 -9.22
CA GLU A 36 2.08 6.56 -7.78
C GLU A 36 2.75 5.41 -7.00
N LEU A 37 2.67 4.18 -7.51
CA LEU A 37 3.31 3.02 -6.90
C LEU A 37 4.83 3.20 -6.74
N LYS A 38 5.51 3.83 -7.72
CA LYS A 38 6.95 4.09 -7.61
C LYS A 38 7.30 4.92 -6.38
N GLN A 39 6.46 5.91 -6.05
CA GLN A 39 6.69 6.78 -4.89
C GLN A 39 6.36 6.08 -3.57
N LEU A 40 5.29 5.28 -3.55
CA LEU A 40 4.98 4.45 -2.39
C LEU A 40 6.10 3.44 -2.11
N LEU A 41 6.61 2.76 -3.14
CA LEU A 41 7.73 1.83 -2.98
C LEU A 41 9.01 2.52 -2.52
N ALA A 42 9.30 3.74 -3.00
CA ALA A 42 10.48 4.49 -2.56
C ALA A 42 10.48 4.82 -1.06
N PHE A 43 9.32 4.79 -0.39
CA PHE A 43 9.20 5.06 1.05
C PHE A 43 8.93 3.80 1.89
N PHE A 44 8.13 2.86 1.39
CA PHE A 44 7.69 1.67 2.15
C PHE A 44 8.49 0.40 1.87
N ASP A 45 9.48 0.45 0.97
CA ASP A 45 10.27 -0.73 0.58
C ASP A 45 11.73 -0.71 1.05
N ASP A 46 12.15 0.33 1.78
CA ASP A 46 13.51 0.45 2.31
C ASP A 46 13.51 0.98 3.75
N PRO A 47 13.49 0.10 4.78
CA PRO A 47 13.37 -1.36 4.69
C PRO A 47 11.93 -1.81 4.32
N PRO A 48 11.75 -3.04 3.78
CA PRO A 48 10.43 -3.55 3.39
C PRO A 48 9.44 -3.55 4.57
N ALA A 49 8.45 -2.67 4.50
CA ALA A 49 7.41 -2.59 5.52
C ALA A 49 6.44 -3.76 5.38
N ALA A 50 6.15 -4.46 6.47
CA ALA A 50 5.03 -5.39 6.52
C ALA A 50 3.72 -4.59 6.42
N ILE A 51 2.77 -5.05 5.59
CA ILE A 51 1.50 -4.34 5.40
C ILE A 51 0.77 -4.17 6.74
N GLY A 52 0.80 -5.16 7.63
CA GLY A 52 0.13 -5.09 8.93
C GLY A 52 0.71 -4.03 9.89
N ASP A 53 1.95 -3.59 9.68
CA ASP A 53 2.67 -2.68 10.57
C ASP A 53 2.59 -1.22 10.12
N ILE A 54 1.93 -0.93 8.99
CA ILE A 54 1.79 0.43 8.49
C ILE A 54 0.70 1.19 9.27
N GLU A 55 1.14 1.89 10.30
CA GLU A 55 0.31 2.79 11.10
C GLU A 55 0.04 4.18 10.47
N PRO A 56 -0.98 4.92 10.94
CA PRO A 56 -1.25 6.29 10.49
C PRO A 56 -0.07 7.27 10.63
N LYS A 57 0.85 7.03 11.58
CA LYS A 57 2.07 7.85 11.73
C LYS A 57 2.97 7.77 10.49
N HIS A 58 3.07 6.60 9.84
CA HIS A 58 3.88 6.41 8.64
C HIS A 58 3.26 7.14 7.44
N ILE A 59 1.92 7.22 7.37
CA ILE A 59 1.23 8.02 6.35
C ILE A 59 1.54 9.51 6.52
N LYS A 60 1.56 10.02 7.77
CA LYS A 60 1.97 11.41 8.03
C LYS A 60 3.43 11.64 7.63
N GLN A 61 4.33 10.71 7.95
CA GLN A 61 5.74 10.78 7.53
C GLN A 61 5.87 10.79 6.00
N TYR A 62 5.09 9.98 5.29
CA TYR A 62 5.04 9.97 3.83
C TYR A 62 4.60 11.32 3.26
N LEU A 63 3.55 11.94 3.81
CA LEU A 63 3.08 13.25 3.38
C LEU A 63 4.14 14.34 3.61
N ILE A 64 4.91 14.25 4.70
CA ILE A 64 6.05 15.14 4.95
C ILE A 64 7.17 14.90 3.93
N PHE A 65 7.49 13.64 3.63
CA PHE A 65 8.46 13.26 2.59
C PHE A 65 8.06 13.82 1.20
N ARG A 66 6.76 13.80 0.89
CA ARG A 66 6.19 14.31 -0.37
C ARG A 66 5.72 15.77 -0.32
N ARG A 67 6.16 16.56 0.67
CA ARG A 67 5.68 17.94 0.90
C ARG A 67 5.82 18.88 -0.31
N SER A 68 6.79 18.62 -1.19
CA SER A 68 7.01 19.42 -2.40
C SER A 68 5.95 19.20 -3.50
N ALA A 69 5.14 18.14 -3.39
CA ALA A 69 4.12 17.78 -4.38
C ALA A 69 2.82 17.30 -3.69
N PRO A 70 2.11 18.17 -2.95
CA PRO A 70 0.99 17.78 -2.09
C PRO A 70 -0.18 17.15 -2.86
N VAL A 71 -0.48 17.65 -4.06
CA VAL A 71 -1.53 17.06 -4.91
C VAL A 71 -1.18 15.64 -5.33
N ARG A 72 0.09 15.37 -5.65
CA ARG A 72 0.55 14.01 -6.00
C ARG A 72 0.56 13.11 -4.78
N ALA A 73 1.03 13.62 -3.64
CA ALA A 73 1.01 12.91 -2.37
C ALA A 73 -0.41 12.40 -2.02
N ASN A 74 -1.44 13.24 -2.19
CA ASN A 74 -2.82 12.84 -1.92
C ASN A 74 -3.32 11.72 -2.87
N ARG A 75 -2.88 11.71 -4.13
CA ARG A 75 -3.21 10.63 -5.08
C ARG A 75 -2.49 9.33 -4.72
N GLU A 76 -1.20 9.43 -4.36
CA GLU A 76 -0.40 8.32 -3.87
C GLU A 76 -1.02 7.69 -2.60
N ILE A 77 -1.50 8.50 -1.66
CA ILE A 77 -2.23 8.00 -0.47
C ILE A 77 -3.59 7.38 -0.84
N SER A 78 -4.26 7.89 -1.87
CA SER A 78 -5.49 7.28 -2.38
C SER A 78 -5.21 5.87 -2.95
N LEU A 79 -4.12 5.69 -3.70
CA LEU A 79 -3.69 4.37 -4.18
C LEU A 79 -3.30 3.46 -3.01
N PHE A 80 -2.56 3.97 -2.02
CA PHE A 80 -2.23 3.21 -0.81
C PHE A 80 -3.49 2.67 -0.13
N SER A 81 -4.52 3.51 0.04
CA SER A 81 -5.81 3.10 0.63
C SER A 81 -6.49 1.98 -0.17
N ALA A 82 -6.45 2.05 -1.50
CA ALA A 82 -6.99 0.99 -2.35
C ALA A 82 -6.23 -0.34 -2.17
N ILE A 83 -4.89 -0.29 -2.12
CA ILE A 83 -4.04 -1.47 -1.87
C ILE A 83 -4.31 -2.03 -0.47
N TRP A 84 -4.49 -1.17 0.53
CA TRP A 84 -4.82 -1.56 1.91
C TRP A 84 -6.15 -2.29 1.99
N ASN A 85 -7.20 -1.76 1.37
CA ASN A 85 -8.51 -2.39 1.36
C ASN A 85 -8.49 -3.73 0.63
N TYR A 86 -7.80 -3.81 -0.51
CA TYR A 86 -7.55 -5.08 -1.19
C TYR A 86 -6.85 -6.09 -0.28
N ALA A 87 -5.87 -5.65 0.51
CA ALA A 87 -5.21 -6.51 1.49
C ALA A 87 -6.18 -7.04 2.56
N ARG A 88 -7.11 -6.20 3.03
CA ARG A 88 -8.14 -6.62 3.98
C ARG A 88 -9.07 -7.67 3.40
N GLU A 89 -9.51 -7.48 2.15
CA GLU A 89 -10.40 -8.40 1.45
C GLU A 89 -9.75 -9.77 1.23
N MET A 90 -8.46 -9.80 0.89
CA MET A 90 -7.71 -11.04 0.66
C MET A 90 -7.20 -11.71 1.95
N GLY A 91 -7.47 -11.14 3.13
CA GLY A 91 -7.03 -11.67 4.43
C GLY A 91 -5.53 -11.48 4.71
N TYR A 92 -4.88 -10.60 3.97
CA TYR A 92 -3.46 -10.24 4.10
C TYR A 92 -3.15 -9.43 5.35
N THR A 93 -4.14 -8.68 5.85
CA THR A 93 -4.06 -7.99 7.14
C THR A 93 -4.78 -8.80 8.21
N LYS A 94 -4.06 -9.60 8.99
CA LYS A 94 -4.60 -10.10 10.28
C LYS A 94 -4.48 -9.01 11.36
N LEU A 95 -5.11 -7.87 11.12
CA LEU A 95 -5.59 -7.01 12.19
C LEU A 95 -7.01 -7.49 12.46
N ALA A 96 -7.18 -8.25 13.54
CA ALA A 96 -8.48 -8.74 13.98
C ALA A 96 -9.50 -7.60 13.93
N THR A 97 -10.50 -7.73 13.05
CA THR A 97 -11.76 -7.01 13.20
C THR A 97 -12.36 -7.46 14.54
N ARG A 98 -12.01 -6.79 15.64
CA ARG A 98 -12.90 -6.72 16.79
C ARG A 98 -13.98 -5.71 16.41
N ALA A 99 -15.04 -6.23 15.79
CA ALA A 99 -16.34 -5.64 15.98
C ALA A 99 -16.55 -5.55 17.50
N GLN A 100 -16.60 -4.32 18.03
CA GLN A 100 -17.12 -4.12 19.37
C GLN A 100 -18.61 -4.46 19.29
N THR A 101 -18.96 -5.60 19.88
CA THR A 101 -20.30 -6.04 20.25
C THR A 101 -21.02 -5.03 21.09
#